data_AF-A0A5N6C3I5-F1
#
_entry.id   AF-A0A5N6C3I5-F1
#
_cell.length_a   1.000
_cell.length_b   1.000
_cell.length_c   1.000
_cell.angle_alpha   90.00
_cell.angle_beta   90.00
_cell.angle_gamma   90.00
#
_symmetry.space_group_name_H-M   'P 1'
#
loop_
_entity.id
_entity.type
_entity.pdbx_description
1 polymer ?
#
loop_
_entity_poly.entity_id
_entity_poly.type
_entity_poly.pdbx_seq_one_letter_code
_entity_poly.pdbx_strand_id
1 'polypeptide(L)'
;MPCLAKIEIFQARMGWTIPWYSSAGSDFNYDFHVTNDESVAPVEFNYKDKATLERSMKTAFVVNGGGQAISVFVRDEDSVFHTYTTYGRGTEFMMSTYQFLDLTPMRRPRYVNQWPYHDMYGSEAGHSHHC
;
A
#
# COMPACT_ATOMS: atom_id res chain seq x y z
N MET A 1 1.93 0.44 -12.21
CA MET A 1 2.55 -0.48 -11.23
C MET A 1 4.02 -0.72 -11.57
N PRO A 2 4.93 -0.93 -10.59
CA PRO A 2 6.35 -1.19 -10.87
C PRO A 2 6.57 -2.63 -11.33
N CYS A 3 7.44 -2.84 -12.33
CA CYS A 3 7.84 -4.17 -12.79
C CYS A 3 8.67 -4.92 -11.73
N LEU A 4 8.72 -6.25 -11.84
CA LEU A 4 9.43 -7.13 -10.90
C LEU A 4 10.90 -6.73 -10.73
N ALA A 5 11.62 -6.52 -11.84
CA ALA A 5 13.03 -6.11 -11.81
C ALA A 5 13.29 -4.83 -10.99
N LYS A 6 12.32 -3.89 -10.98
CA LYS A 6 12.44 -2.65 -10.20
C LYS A 6 12.32 -2.89 -8.70
N ILE A 7 11.45 -3.82 -8.28
CA ILE A 7 11.19 -4.09 -6.86
C ILE A 7 12.21 -5.08 -6.27
N GLU A 8 12.77 -5.98 -7.08
CA GLU A 8 13.81 -6.93 -6.66
C GLU A 8 15.11 -6.23 -6.21
N ILE A 9 15.48 -5.11 -6.84
CA ILE A 9 16.62 -4.29 -6.41
C ILE A 9 16.44 -3.86 -4.94
N PHE A 10 15.23 -3.44 -4.57
CA PHE A 10 14.95 -3.02 -3.22
C PHE A 10 14.85 -4.20 -2.24
N GLN A 11 14.25 -5.32 -2.67
CA GLN A 11 14.23 -6.56 -1.90
C GLN A 11 15.65 -7.03 -1.55
N ALA A 12 16.56 -7.01 -2.53
CA ALA A 12 17.97 -7.39 -2.35
C ALA A 12 18.70 -6.42 -1.40
N ARG A 13 18.51 -5.11 -1.55
CA ARG A 13 19.05 -4.09 -0.63
C ARG A 13 18.61 -4.33 0.82
N MET A 14 17.37 -4.76 1.02
CA MET A 14 16.80 -5.00 2.34
C MET A 14 17.08 -6.41 2.90
N GLY A 15 17.75 -7.28 2.13
CA GLY A 15 18.08 -8.65 2.55
C GLY A 15 16.85 -9.55 2.77
N TRP A 16 15.72 -9.23 2.16
CA TRP A 16 14.47 -9.96 2.37
C TRP A 16 14.43 -11.26 1.56
N THR A 17 13.97 -12.35 2.19
CA THR A 17 13.91 -13.69 1.59
C THR A 17 12.50 -14.12 1.18
N ILE A 18 11.48 -13.34 1.55
CA ILE A 18 10.09 -13.61 1.17
C ILE A 18 9.93 -13.36 -0.33
N PRO A 19 9.29 -14.26 -1.10
CA PRO A 19 9.11 -14.08 -2.54
C PRO A 19 8.26 -12.85 -2.84
N TRP A 20 8.70 -12.07 -3.83
CA TRP A 20 8.01 -10.87 -4.30
C TRP A 20 7.43 -11.15 -5.68
N TYR A 21 6.22 -10.64 -5.90
CA TYR A 21 5.51 -10.76 -7.17
C TYR A 21 5.07 -9.37 -7.63
N SER A 22 4.95 -9.19 -8.93
CA SER A 22 4.44 -7.97 -9.53
C SER A 22 3.32 -8.30 -10.51
N SER A 23 2.22 -7.55 -10.41
CA SER A 23 1.10 -7.53 -11.35
C SER A 23 1.28 -6.47 -12.45
N ALA A 24 2.50 -5.95 -12.64
CA ALA A 24 2.74 -5.00 -13.72
C ALA A 24 2.50 -5.65 -15.09
N GLY A 25 1.68 -4.99 -15.90
CA GLY A 25 1.29 -5.50 -17.23
C GLY A 25 0.04 -6.39 -17.23
N SER A 26 -0.60 -6.60 -16.08
CA SER A 26 -1.92 -7.24 -16.00
C SER A 26 -3.01 -6.28 -15.50
N ASP A 27 -4.26 -6.72 -15.66
CA ASP A 27 -5.48 -6.10 -15.17
C ASP A 27 -5.77 -6.36 -13.69
N PHE A 28 -5.15 -7.39 -13.08
CA PHE A 28 -5.33 -7.82 -11.68
C PHE A 28 -5.64 -6.68 -10.68
N ASN A 29 -4.88 -5.58 -10.69
CA ASN A 29 -5.09 -4.51 -9.71
C ASN A 29 -6.39 -3.70 -9.92
N TYR A 30 -6.88 -3.64 -11.15
CA TYR A 30 -8.17 -3.05 -11.48
C TYR A 30 -9.31 -3.96 -11.01
N ASP A 31 -9.18 -5.29 -11.17
CA ASP A 31 -10.16 -6.27 -10.68
C ASP A 31 -10.35 -6.21 -9.15
N PHE A 32 -9.30 -5.85 -8.42
CA PHE A 32 -9.34 -5.67 -6.96
C PHE A 32 -9.41 -4.21 -6.52
N HIS A 33 -9.72 -3.29 -7.44
CA HIS A 33 -9.97 -1.87 -7.14
C HIS A 33 -8.85 -1.18 -6.34
N VAL A 34 -7.59 -1.56 -6.57
CA VAL A 34 -6.40 -0.96 -5.95
C VAL A 34 -5.59 -0.11 -6.93
N THR A 35 -5.98 -0.08 -8.20
CA THR A 35 -5.55 0.90 -9.19
C THR A 35 -6.79 1.47 -9.86
N ASN A 36 -6.87 2.80 -9.94
CA ASN A 36 -7.97 3.51 -10.55
C ASN A 36 -7.48 4.32 -11.74
N ASP A 37 -8.11 4.06 -12.88
CA ASP A 37 -8.02 4.80 -14.12
C ASP A 37 -9.38 4.67 -14.80
N GLU A 38 -10.14 5.77 -14.83
CA GLU A 38 -11.50 5.79 -15.37
C GLU A 38 -11.55 5.46 -16.87
N SER A 39 -10.42 5.57 -17.58
CA SER A 39 -10.33 5.15 -18.98
C SER A 39 -10.24 3.62 -19.16
N VAL A 40 -9.93 2.89 -18.08
CA VAL A 40 -9.78 1.42 -18.06
C VAL A 40 -11.01 0.76 -17.43
N ALA A 41 -11.43 1.23 -16.25
CA ALA A 41 -12.55 0.67 -15.50
C ALA A 41 -13.24 1.75 -14.64
N PRO A 42 -14.53 1.57 -14.26
CA PRO A 42 -15.20 2.46 -13.32
C PRO A 42 -14.40 2.60 -12.02
N VAL A 43 -14.24 3.83 -11.55
CA VAL A 43 -13.48 4.11 -10.33
C VAL A 43 -14.24 3.60 -9.12
N GLU A 44 -13.60 2.68 -8.40
CA GLU A 44 -14.08 2.13 -7.13
C GLU A 44 -12.87 1.94 -6.20
N PHE A 45 -13.10 2.14 -4.90
CA PHE A 45 -12.14 1.73 -3.88
C PHE A 45 -12.87 1.50 -2.56
N ASN A 46 -12.64 0.35 -1.93
CA ASN A 46 -13.23 0.02 -0.63
C ASN A 46 -14.77 0.17 -0.63
N TYR A 47 -15.42 -0.40 -1.65
CA TYR A 47 -16.87 -0.40 -1.86
C TYR A 47 -17.49 1.00 -1.97
N LYS A 48 -16.73 1.97 -2.49
CA LYS A 48 -17.16 3.35 -2.68
C LYS A 48 -16.92 3.78 -4.11
N ASP A 49 -17.94 4.41 -4.68
CA ASP A 49 -17.88 5.04 -5.99
C ASP A 49 -17.01 6.30 -6.00
N LYS A 50 -16.66 6.74 -7.22
CA LYS A 50 -15.93 7.98 -7.48
C LYS A 50 -16.50 9.19 -6.73
N ALA A 51 -17.79 9.45 -6.85
CA ALA A 51 -18.43 10.63 -6.26
C ALA A 51 -18.31 10.66 -4.72
N THR A 52 -18.32 9.50 -4.08
CA THR A 52 -18.09 9.36 -2.63
C THR A 52 -16.62 9.53 -2.27
N LEU A 53 -15.70 9.01 -3.09
CA LEU A 53 -14.26 9.15 -2.89
C LEU A 53 -13.81 10.61 -3.01
N GLU A 54 -14.31 11.35 -4.02
CA GLU A 54 -13.98 12.75 -4.28
C GLU A 54 -14.42 13.70 -3.16
N ARG A 55 -15.58 13.43 -2.54
CA ARG A 55 -16.08 14.21 -1.39
C ARG A 55 -15.23 14.04 -0.14
N SER A 56 -14.38 13.02 -0.07
CA SER A 56 -13.55 12.70 1.09
C SER A 56 -12.11 13.14 0.86
N MET A 57 -11.66 14.15 1.61
CA MET A 57 -10.25 14.58 1.63
C MET A 57 -9.27 13.44 1.95
N LYS A 58 -9.73 12.35 2.59
CA LYS A 58 -8.90 11.20 2.97
C LYS A 58 -8.77 10.15 1.88
N THR A 59 -9.54 10.23 0.80
CA THR A 59 -9.60 9.19 -0.24
C THR A 59 -9.62 9.76 -1.66
N ALA A 60 -9.76 11.07 -1.83
CA ALA A 60 -9.73 11.73 -3.13
C ALA A 60 -8.45 11.42 -3.94
N PHE A 61 -7.32 11.19 -3.26
CA PHE A 61 -6.06 10.82 -3.93
C PHE A 61 -6.11 9.46 -4.64
N VAL A 62 -7.05 8.59 -4.27
CA VAL A 62 -7.19 7.24 -4.87
C VAL A 62 -7.93 7.29 -6.21
N VAL A 63 -8.68 8.36 -6.49
CA VAL A 63 -9.52 8.48 -7.71
C VAL A 63 -8.69 8.45 -8.99
N ASN A 64 -7.50 9.04 -8.97
CA ASN A 64 -6.55 9.06 -10.09
C ASN A 64 -5.21 8.49 -9.62
N GLY A 65 -5.20 7.22 -9.21
CA GLY A 65 -4.01 6.62 -8.62
C GLY A 65 -4.23 5.22 -8.06
N GLY A 66 -3.40 4.86 -7.08
CA GLY A 66 -3.45 3.57 -6.40
C GLY A 66 -3.95 3.70 -4.97
N GLY A 67 -4.70 2.70 -4.53
CA GLY A 67 -5.03 2.48 -3.13
C GLY A 67 -4.26 1.29 -2.56
N GLN A 68 -4.19 1.17 -1.25
CA GLN A 68 -3.64 0.00 -0.58
C GLN A 68 -4.73 -1.00 -0.19
N ALA A 69 -4.44 -2.28 -0.39
CA ALA A 69 -5.24 -3.39 0.11
C ALA A 69 -4.38 -4.58 0.53
N ILE A 70 -4.96 -5.44 1.35
CA ILE A 70 -4.47 -6.79 1.63
C ILE A 70 -5.57 -7.75 1.26
N SER A 71 -5.27 -8.66 0.33
CA SER A 71 -6.18 -9.68 -0.15
C SER A 71 -5.68 -11.08 0.23
N VAL A 72 -6.58 -11.99 0.54
CA VAL A 72 -6.29 -13.41 0.77
C VAL A 72 -6.97 -14.22 -0.32
N PHE A 73 -6.18 -15.11 -0.91
CA PHE A 73 -6.63 -16.05 -1.92
C PHE A 73 -6.42 -17.47 -1.42
N VAL A 74 -7.41 -18.33 -1.65
CA VAL A 74 -7.32 -19.77 -1.37
C VAL A 74 -7.31 -20.49 -2.70
N ARG A 75 -6.31 -21.34 -2.93
CA ARG A 75 -6.24 -22.22 -4.10
C ARG A 75 -6.74 -23.61 -3.71
N ASP A 76 -7.67 -24.14 -4.49
CA ASP A 76 -8.14 -25.52 -4.42
C ASP A 76 -8.04 -26.12 -5.82
N GLU A 77 -7.11 -27.07 -5.99
CA GLU A 77 -6.72 -27.64 -7.29
C GLU A 77 -6.38 -26.55 -8.33
N ASP A 78 -7.23 -26.41 -9.36
CA ASP A 78 -7.12 -25.42 -10.44
C ASP A 78 -7.97 -24.17 -10.21
N SER A 79 -8.73 -24.12 -9.11
CA SER A 79 -9.56 -22.97 -8.73
C SER A 79 -8.84 -22.06 -7.75
N VAL A 80 -9.02 -20.75 -7.91
CA VAL A 80 -8.52 -19.73 -6.98
C VAL A 80 -9.71 -18.89 -6.51
N PHE A 81 -9.92 -18.85 -5.21
CA PHE A 81 -10.99 -18.11 -4.56
C PHE A 81 -10.43 -16.88 -3.86
N HIS A 82 -11.08 -15.75 -4.06
CA HIS A 82 -10.82 -14.53 -3.31
C HIS A 82 -11.69 -14.52 -2.05
N THR A 83 -11.07 -14.74 -0.88
CA THR A 83 -11.82 -15.00 0.36
C THR A 83 -11.88 -13.81 1.30
N TYR A 84 -11.00 -12.84 1.11
CA TYR A 84 -10.93 -11.65 1.96
C TYR A 84 -10.20 -10.52 1.24
N THR A 85 -10.67 -9.29 1.42
CA THR A 85 -9.86 -8.09 1.25
C THR A 85 -10.16 -7.07 2.33
N THR A 86 -9.13 -6.34 2.73
CA THR A 86 -9.26 -5.10 3.49
C THR A 86 -8.47 -3.98 2.83
N TYR A 87 -8.96 -2.76 2.98
CA TYR A 87 -8.46 -1.57 2.30
C TYR A 87 -8.12 -0.46 3.31
N GLY A 88 -7.33 0.52 2.89
CA GLY A 88 -7.16 1.75 3.65
C GLY A 88 -6.54 1.50 5.04
N ARG A 89 -7.23 1.91 6.11
CA ARG A 89 -6.78 1.65 7.50
C ARG A 89 -6.76 0.17 7.86
N GLY A 90 -7.52 -0.63 7.14
CA GLY A 90 -7.52 -2.08 7.29
C GLY A 90 -6.16 -2.70 7.02
N THR A 91 -5.24 -2.03 6.30
CA THR A 91 -3.87 -2.54 6.09
C THR A 91 -2.91 -2.17 7.22
N GLU A 92 -3.31 -1.32 8.17
CA GLU A 92 -2.43 -0.84 9.25
C GLU A 92 -2.01 -1.96 10.20
N PHE A 93 -2.73 -3.10 10.27
CA PHE A 93 -2.33 -4.20 11.14
C PHE A 93 -0.98 -4.83 10.77
N MET A 94 -0.58 -4.74 9.49
CA MET A 94 0.75 -5.17 9.05
C MET A 94 1.86 -4.18 9.43
N MET A 95 1.48 -2.98 9.85
CA MET A 95 2.41 -1.92 10.29
C MET A 95 2.53 -1.94 11.81
N SER A 96 3.09 -3.01 12.37
CA SER A 96 3.20 -3.23 13.82
C SER A 96 3.82 -2.06 14.58
N THR A 97 4.76 -1.34 13.97
CA THR A 97 5.35 -0.11 14.52
C THR A 97 4.30 0.92 14.94
N TYR A 98 3.20 1.08 14.19
CA TYR A 98 2.15 2.03 14.53
C TYR A 98 1.38 1.63 15.79
N GLN A 99 1.18 0.34 15.99
CA GLN A 99 0.53 -0.18 17.19
C GLN A 99 1.38 0.09 18.44
N PHE A 100 2.70 -0.05 18.35
CA PHE A 100 3.59 0.28 19.47
C PHE A 100 3.59 1.78 19.79
N LEU A 101 3.53 2.66 18.78
CA LEU A 101 3.47 4.11 19.01
C LEU A 101 2.17 4.57 19.68
N ASP A 102 1.07 3.90 19.38
CA ASP A 102 -0.22 4.16 20.02
C ASP A 102 -0.19 3.87 21.55
N LEU A 103 0.74 3.03 22.02
CA LEU A 103 0.95 2.75 23.45
C LEU A 103 1.75 3.85 24.19
N THR A 104 2.41 4.75 23.45
CA THR A 104 3.25 5.79 24.05
C THR A 104 2.42 7.01 24.46
N PRO A 105 2.81 7.77 25.51
CA PRO A 105 2.08 8.97 25.94
C PRO A 105 1.89 10.03 24.84
N MET A 106 2.86 10.13 23.92
CA MET A 106 2.82 11.08 22.81
C MET A 106 1.92 10.62 21.64
N ARG A 107 1.45 9.35 21.68
CA ARG A 107 0.63 8.69 20.65
C ARG A 107 1.31 8.68 19.28
N ARG A 108 0.67 8.03 18.30
CA ARG A 108 1.07 8.09 16.90
C ARG A 108 0.87 9.50 16.32
N PRO A 109 1.89 10.13 15.73
CA PRO A 109 1.72 11.35 14.95
C PRO A 109 0.80 11.13 13.74
N ARG A 110 0.09 12.17 13.29
CA ARG A 110 -0.84 12.06 12.15
C ARG A 110 -0.15 11.70 10.83
N TYR A 111 1.11 12.09 10.67
CA TYR A 111 1.93 11.80 9.50
C TYR A 111 3.15 11.02 9.93
N VAL A 112 3.23 9.77 9.51
CA VAL A 112 4.36 8.89 9.80
C VAL A 112 4.81 8.27 8.48
N ASN A 113 5.69 8.94 7.76
CA ASN A 113 6.18 8.48 6.46
C ASN A 113 7.68 8.73 6.26
N GLN A 114 8.42 8.99 7.34
CA GLN A 114 9.83 9.39 7.28
C GLN A 114 10.72 8.50 8.15
N TRP A 115 10.41 7.19 8.21
CA TRP A 115 11.35 6.26 8.85
C TRP A 115 12.55 6.07 7.93
N PRO A 116 13.78 6.23 8.44
CA PRO A 116 14.95 5.83 7.68
C PRO A 116 14.87 4.32 7.42
N TYR A 117 15.39 3.88 6.27
CA TYR A 117 15.61 2.47 6.02
C TYR A 117 16.67 1.92 7.00
N HIS A 118 16.61 0.63 7.30
CA HIS A 118 17.47 0.02 8.32
C HIS A 118 18.98 0.18 8.04
N ASP A 119 19.36 0.23 6.77
CA ASP A 119 20.72 0.46 6.29
C ASP A 119 21.16 1.92 6.38
N MET A 120 20.25 2.83 6.72
CA MET A 120 20.51 4.25 6.96
C MET A 120 20.59 4.58 8.47
N TYR A 121 20.38 3.61 9.36
CA TYR A 121 20.49 3.82 10.80
C TYR A 121 21.92 4.24 11.17
N GLY A 122 22.06 5.34 11.92
CA GLY A 122 23.36 5.88 12.31
C GLY A 122 24.03 6.81 11.30
N SER A 123 23.42 7.01 10.11
CA SER A 123 23.78 8.14 9.25
C SER A 123 23.24 9.45 9.85
N GLU A 124 24.01 10.55 9.80
CA GLU A 124 23.47 11.86 10.14
C GLU A 124 22.31 12.16 9.19
N ALA A 125 21.08 12.18 9.72
CA ALA A 125 19.93 12.61 8.97
C ALA A 125 20.10 14.11 8.66
N GLY A 126 20.60 14.42 7.46
CA GLY A 126 20.60 15.78 6.95
C GLY A 126 19.17 16.30 6.88
N HIS A 127 18.72 16.98 7.92
CA HIS A 127 17.49 17.77 7.90
C HIS A 127 17.71 18.99 7.00
N SER A 128 17.58 18.83 5.69
CA SER A 128 17.33 19.97 4.81
C SER A 128 15.87 20.37 4.93
N HIS A 129 15.58 21.29 5.86
CA HIS A 129 14.38 22.09 5.80
C HIS A 129 14.44 22.93 4.53
N HIS A 130 13.72 22.53 3.48
CA HIS A 130 13.38 23.45 2.40
C HIS A 130 12.22 24.32 2.88
N CYS A 131 12.51 25.62 3.05
CA CYS A 131 11.51 26.69 3.11
C CYS A 131 10.75 26.80 1.79
#